data_AF-A0A9P9FT33-F1
#
_entry.id   AF-A0A9P9FT33-F1
#
_cell.length_a   1.000
_cell.length_b   1.000
_cell.length_c   1.000
_cell.angle_alpha   90.00
_cell.angle_beta   90.00
_cell.angle_gamma   90.00
#
_symmetry.space_group_name_H-M   'P 1'
#
loop_
_entity.id
_entity.type
_entity.pdbx_description
1 polymer ?
#
loop_
_entity_poly.entity_id
_entity_poly.type
_entity_poly.pdbx_seq_one_letter_code
_entity_poly.pdbx_strand_id
1 'polypeptide(L)'
;MPRANIHRLFLCQLAVGAEADYDIKEIDLGMSDTHGTVPSLTSASLEKPLTDSIDILRYLDGLRPVQAILDLVHSDDLGTNLILLQARDTEEMHRKKNSDWKTFLENRQTRLDKERVSNTGHPSYGSKAQENGQLYKLYVTKIGPEHRLFFKKTHEMYRSFATGMEKLEALLVLLYAAGDTITEADWHVAPWLSHAMAGAGTNLSEIQDFEPLEKLIQKSVSGFTVGLRTREW
;
A
#
# COMPACT_ATOMS: atom_id res chain seq x y z
N MET A 1 18.79 -12.26 -37.44
CA MET A 1 17.53 -12.94 -37.08
C MET A 1 17.48 -13.70 -35.73
N PRO A 2 18.54 -13.85 -34.88
CA PRO A 2 18.36 -14.45 -33.54
C PRO A 2 17.97 -13.46 -32.41
N ARG A 3 18.27 -12.15 -32.55
CA ARG A 3 18.06 -11.19 -31.44
C ARG A 3 16.58 -10.90 -31.16
N ALA A 4 15.73 -10.72 -32.17
CA ALA A 4 14.32 -10.38 -31.97
C ALA A 4 13.51 -11.45 -31.19
N ASN A 5 13.84 -12.73 -31.36
CA ASN A 5 13.12 -13.84 -30.71
C ASN A 5 13.45 -13.97 -29.21
N ILE A 6 14.66 -13.59 -28.77
CA ILE A 6 15.02 -13.57 -27.34
C ILE A 6 14.20 -12.51 -26.59
N HIS A 7 13.90 -11.38 -27.25
CA HIS A 7 13.17 -10.27 -26.65
C HIS A 7 11.68 -10.57 -26.48
N ARG A 8 11.06 -11.26 -27.45
CA ARG A 8 9.66 -11.71 -27.31
C ARG A 8 9.52 -12.73 -26.17
N LEU A 9 10.46 -13.66 -26.05
CA LEU A 9 10.50 -14.64 -24.96
C LEU A 9 10.68 -13.96 -23.60
N PHE A 10 11.53 -12.94 -23.48
CA PHE A 10 11.80 -12.26 -22.21
C PHE A 10 10.69 -11.29 -21.79
N LEU A 11 10.08 -10.54 -22.72
CA LEU A 11 8.89 -9.73 -22.44
C LEU A 11 7.70 -10.63 -22.07
N CYS A 12 7.54 -11.78 -22.74
CA CYS A 12 6.58 -12.80 -22.31
C CYS A 12 6.92 -13.39 -20.93
N GLN A 13 8.20 -13.51 -20.56
CA GLN A 13 8.60 -14.02 -19.23
C GLN A 13 8.37 -13.00 -18.12
N LEU A 14 8.53 -11.70 -18.40
CA LEU A 14 8.13 -10.59 -17.51
C LEU A 14 6.60 -10.51 -17.39
N ALA A 15 5.85 -10.80 -18.45
CA ALA A 15 4.39 -10.77 -18.50
C ALA A 15 3.68 -11.99 -17.87
N VAL A 16 4.42 -13.03 -17.47
CA VAL A 16 3.83 -14.18 -16.75
C VAL A 16 3.53 -13.83 -15.28
N GLY A 17 3.96 -12.67 -14.79
CA GLY A 17 3.58 -12.11 -13.49
C GLY A 17 2.79 -10.81 -13.64
N ALA A 18 1.47 -10.92 -13.75
CA ALA A 18 0.48 -9.84 -13.72
C ALA A 18 0.36 -8.93 -14.96
N GLU A 19 -0.87 -8.45 -15.17
CA GLU A 19 -1.37 -7.59 -16.24
C GLU A 19 -0.56 -6.28 -16.38
N ALA A 20 0.62 -6.32 -16.99
CA ALA A 20 1.30 -5.11 -17.40
C ALA A 20 0.60 -4.55 -18.66
N ASP A 21 0.05 -3.34 -18.57
CA ASP A 21 -0.60 -2.62 -19.66
C ASP A 21 0.47 -2.07 -20.62
N TYR A 22 0.96 -2.93 -21.52
CA TYR A 22 1.90 -2.53 -22.58
C TYR A 22 1.30 -2.80 -23.96
N ASP A 23 1.40 -1.80 -24.84
CA ASP A 23 0.98 -1.92 -26.24
C ASP A 23 2.15 -2.47 -27.08
N ILE A 24 2.03 -3.72 -27.55
CA ILE A 24 3.00 -4.30 -28.48
C ILE A 24 2.68 -3.81 -29.89
N LYS A 25 3.57 -2.98 -30.44
CA LYS A 25 3.55 -2.63 -31.86
C LYS A 25 4.60 -3.43 -32.62
N GLU A 26 4.15 -4.28 -33.54
CA GLU A 26 5.04 -4.89 -34.53
C GLU A 26 5.44 -3.81 -35.55
N ILE A 27 6.74 -3.60 -35.72
CA ILE A 27 7.28 -2.64 -36.68
C ILE A 27 7.85 -3.40 -37.87
N ASP A 28 7.37 -3.07 -39.06
CA ASP A 28 8.01 -3.49 -40.31
C ASP A 28 9.29 -2.66 -40.51
N LEU A 29 10.43 -3.33 -40.39
CA LEU A 29 11.76 -2.72 -40.51
C LEU A 29 12.05 -2.17 -41.92
N GLY A 30 11.20 -2.47 -42.92
CA GLY A 30 11.31 -1.93 -44.28
C GLY A 30 10.72 -0.53 -44.49
N MET A 31 9.92 0.00 -43.55
CA MET A 31 9.12 1.22 -43.76
C MET A 31 9.18 2.24 -42.59
N SER A 32 10.03 2.05 -41.58
CA SER A 32 10.01 2.84 -40.35
C SER A 32 10.94 4.08 -40.38
N ASP A 33 10.44 5.19 -39.84
CA ASP A 33 11.14 6.45 -39.54
C ASP A 33 11.91 6.42 -38.20
N THR A 34 11.76 5.36 -37.41
CA THR A 34 12.65 5.09 -36.28
C THR A 34 14.02 4.69 -36.84
N HIS A 35 15.11 5.13 -36.21
CA HIS A 35 16.48 4.95 -36.69
C HIS A 35 17.00 3.48 -36.74
N GLY A 36 16.17 2.51 -37.15
CA GLY A 36 16.60 1.17 -37.57
C GLY A 36 16.92 0.18 -36.44
N THR A 37 16.59 0.49 -35.18
CA THR A 37 16.90 -0.37 -34.03
C THR A 37 15.66 -0.72 -33.21
N VAL A 38 15.36 -2.02 -33.19
CA VAL A 38 14.45 -2.67 -32.24
C VAL A 38 15.28 -3.53 -31.28
N PRO A 39 14.88 -3.66 -29.99
CA PRO A 39 13.68 -3.11 -29.35
C PRO A 39 13.73 -1.59 -29.13
N SER A 40 12.57 -0.96 -28.96
CA SER A 40 12.43 0.42 -28.49
C SER A 40 11.30 0.48 -27.45
N LEU A 41 11.51 1.19 -26.35
CA LEU A 41 10.52 1.42 -25.29
C LEU A 41 10.20 2.92 -25.22
N THR A 42 8.91 3.23 -25.27
CA THR A 42 8.37 4.57 -25.01
C THR A 42 7.50 4.52 -23.76
N SER A 43 7.60 5.54 -22.92
CA SER A 43 6.77 5.71 -21.71
C SER A 43 6.55 7.19 -21.48
N ALA A 44 5.44 7.57 -20.85
CA ALA A 44 5.16 8.97 -20.50
C ALA A 44 6.23 9.58 -19.56
N SER A 45 6.95 8.72 -18.83
CA SER A 45 8.06 9.12 -17.94
C SER A 45 9.43 9.16 -18.62
N LEU A 46 9.53 8.81 -19.90
CA LEU A 46 10.78 8.88 -20.67
C LEU A 46 10.80 10.13 -21.56
N GLU A 47 11.80 10.98 -21.40
CA GLU A 47 12.01 12.16 -22.27
C GLU A 47 12.28 11.77 -23.74
N LYS A 48 12.90 10.60 -23.95
CA LYS A 48 13.16 10.02 -25.27
C LYS A 48 12.99 8.50 -25.22
N PRO A 49 12.63 7.86 -26.35
CA PRO A 49 12.55 6.40 -26.41
C PRO A 49 13.88 5.74 -26.05
N LEU A 50 13.85 4.67 -25.26
CA LEU A 50 15.00 3.82 -25.01
C LEU A 50 15.12 2.82 -26.15
N THR A 51 16.23 2.80 -26.87
CA THR A 51 16.47 1.91 -28.02
C THR A 51 17.54 0.85 -27.75
N ASP A 52 18.24 0.95 -26.62
CA ASP A 52 19.20 -0.05 -26.17
C ASP A 52 18.51 -1.06 -25.24
N SER A 53 18.66 -2.36 -25.56
CA SER A 53 18.01 -3.42 -24.80
C SER A 53 18.45 -3.49 -23.33
N ILE A 54 19.70 -3.13 -23.02
CA ILE A 54 20.20 -3.13 -21.63
C ILE A 54 19.59 -1.96 -20.87
N ASP A 55 19.48 -0.80 -21.50
CA ASP A 55 18.86 0.37 -20.87
C ASP A 55 17.35 0.17 -20.66
N ILE A 56 16.66 -0.48 -21.60
CA ILE A 56 15.27 -0.91 -21.42
C ILE A 56 15.15 -1.85 -20.21
N LEU A 57 16.02 -2.88 -20.13
CA LEU A 57 15.99 -3.82 -19.02
C LEU A 57 16.27 -3.15 -17.68
N ARG A 58 17.25 -2.23 -17.62
CA ARG A 58 17.55 -1.45 -16.41
C ARG A 58 16.37 -0.58 -15.99
N TYR A 59 15.71 0.07 -16.94
CA TYR A 59 14.53 0.89 -16.69
C TYR A 59 13.39 0.04 -16.11
N LEU A 60 13.06 -1.07 -16.75
CA LEU A 60 12.03 -2.00 -16.26
C LEU A 60 12.40 -2.58 -14.89
N ASP A 61 13.66 -2.96 -14.70
CA ASP A 61 14.15 -3.48 -13.44
C ASP A 61 14.05 -2.46 -12.30
N GLY A 62 14.26 -1.17 -12.60
CA GLY A 62 14.09 -0.05 -11.67
C GLY A 62 12.63 0.24 -11.30
N LEU A 63 11.66 -0.17 -12.11
CA LEU A 63 10.24 -0.04 -11.78
C LEU A 63 9.73 -1.14 -10.84
N ARG A 64 10.40 -2.30 -10.78
CA ARG A 64 9.94 -3.42 -9.94
C ARG A 64 9.88 -3.09 -8.45
N PRO A 65 10.89 -2.43 -7.84
CA PRO A 65 10.80 -2.00 -6.45
C PRO A 65 9.62 -1.04 -6.21
N VAL A 66 9.36 -0.11 -7.14
CA VAL A 66 8.23 0.82 -7.06
C VAL A 66 6.92 0.05 -6.96
N GLN A 67 6.65 -0.85 -7.91
CA GLN A 67 5.40 -1.63 -7.90
C GLN A 67 5.28 -2.51 -6.66
N ALA A 68 6.37 -3.18 -6.25
CA ALA A 68 6.36 -4.01 -5.06
C ALA A 68 6.04 -3.22 -3.77
N ILE A 69 6.54 -1.98 -3.66
CA ILE A 69 6.24 -1.09 -2.54
C ILE A 69 4.77 -0.65 -2.59
N LEU A 70 4.26 -0.25 -3.76
CA LEU A 70 2.86 0.15 -3.93
C LEU A 70 1.89 -0.98 -3.59
N ASP A 71 2.13 -2.18 -4.11
CA ASP A 71 1.33 -3.37 -3.83
C ASP A 71 1.33 -3.68 -2.33
N LEU A 72 2.49 -3.51 -1.67
CA LEU A 72 2.62 -3.77 -0.25
C LEU A 72 1.81 -2.77 0.60
N VAL A 73 1.99 -1.46 0.40
CA VAL A 73 1.30 -0.45 1.25
C VAL A 73 -0.19 -0.35 0.98
N HIS A 74 -0.66 -0.80 -0.18
CA HIS A 74 -2.08 -0.91 -0.50
C HIS A 74 -2.70 -2.27 -0.14
N SER A 75 -1.90 -3.22 0.36
CA SER A 75 -2.43 -4.51 0.81
C SER A 75 -3.32 -4.37 2.05
N ASP A 76 -4.27 -5.29 2.20
CA ASP A 76 -5.17 -5.33 3.35
C ASP A 76 -4.41 -5.47 4.70
N ASP A 77 -3.27 -6.16 4.68
CA ASP A 77 -2.42 -6.38 5.86
C ASP A 77 -1.78 -5.10 6.41
N LEU A 78 -1.58 -4.09 5.54
CA LEU A 78 -1.01 -2.79 5.89
C LEU A 78 -2.04 -1.67 5.98
N GLY A 79 -3.33 -2.02 6.06
CA GLY A 79 -4.40 -1.06 6.26
C GLY A 79 -4.25 -0.27 7.56
N THR A 80 -3.89 1.01 7.47
CA THR A 80 -3.65 1.89 8.63
C THR A 80 -4.87 2.07 9.52
N ASN A 81 -6.09 1.85 8.99
CA ASN A 81 -7.32 1.83 9.79
C ASN A 81 -7.28 0.81 10.95
N LEU A 82 -6.42 -0.21 10.86
CA LEU A 82 -6.06 -1.08 11.98
C LEU A 82 -5.63 -0.28 13.22
N ILE A 83 -4.70 0.66 13.03
CA ILE A 83 -4.13 1.48 14.10
C ILE A 83 -5.15 2.49 14.64
N LEU A 84 -5.90 3.12 13.73
CA LEU A 84 -6.85 4.17 14.10
C LEU A 84 -8.11 3.63 14.78
N LEU A 85 -8.64 2.50 14.31
CA LEU A 85 -10.01 2.09 14.63
C LEU A 85 -10.14 0.78 15.39
N GLN A 86 -9.09 -0.04 15.45
CA GLN A 86 -9.16 -1.31 16.15
C GLN A 86 -8.59 -1.24 17.56
N ALA A 87 -9.02 -2.20 18.38
CA ALA A 87 -8.61 -2.33 19.77
C ALA A 87 -8.20 -3.77 20.03
N ARG A 88 -7.20 -3.96 20.91
CA ARG A 88 -6.65 -5.27 21.27
C ARG A 88 -7.06 -5.74 22.66
N ASP A 89 -7.66 -4.85 23.44
CA ASP A 89 -8.22 -5.18 24.74
C ASP A 89 -9.33 -4.21 25.16
N THR A 90 -9.87 -4.48 26.34
CA THR A 90 -10.94 -3.71 26.96
C THR A 90 -10.55 -2.25 27.17
N GLU A 91 -9.30 -1.98 27.56
CA GLU A 91 -8.82 -0.61 27.83
C GLU A 91 -8.75 0.20 26.53
N GLU A 92 -8.13 -0.35 25.49
CA GLU A 92 -8.10 0.27 24.16
C GLU A 92 -9.50 0.47 23.62
N MET A 93 -10.40 -0.51 23.78
CA MET A 93 -11.77 -0.38 23.31
C MET A 93 -12.53 0.72 24.05
N HIS A 94 -12.33 0.87 25.36
CA HIS A 94 -12.89 1.99 26.11
C HIS A 94 -12.35 3.33 25.62
N ARG A 95 -11.04 3.46 25.41
CA ARG A 95 -10.43 4.68 24.84
C ARG A 95 -11.03 5.02 23.48
N LYS A 96 -11.10 4.04 22.57
CA LYS A 96 -11.64 4.24 21.21
C LYS A 96 -13.12 4.64 21.25
N LYS A 97 -13.93 4.02 22.10
CA LYS A 97 -15.35 4.38 22.30
C LYS A 97 -15.57 5.80 22.80
N ASN A 98 -14.62 6.32 23.57
CA ASN A 98 -14.65 7.66 24.16
C ASN A 98 -13.87 8.70 23.33
N SER A 99 -13.46 8.35 22.12
CA SER A 99 -12.74 9.24 21.20
C SER A 99 -13.61 9.63 20.00
N ASP A 100 -13.14 10.61 19.24
CA ASP A 100 -13.81 11.09 18.03
C ASP A 100 -13.96 10.00 16.94
N TRP A 101 -13.25 8.88 17.06
CA TRP A 101 -13.40 7.73 16.18
C TRP A 101 -14.80 7.12 16.21
N LYS A 102 -15.52 7.22 17.35
CA LYS A 102 -16.91 6.79 17.43
C LYS A 102 -17.80 7.62 16.49
N THR A 103 -17.70 8.94 16.60
CA THR A 103 -18.45 9.90 15.77
C THR A 103 -18.07 9.76 14.30
N PHE A 104 -16.78 9.56 14.01
CA PHE A 104 -16.32 9.28 12.65
C PHE A 104 -17.01 8.04 12.04
N LEU A 105 -17.05 6.92 12.77
CA LEU A 105 -17.68 5.68 12.30
C LEU A 105 -19.20 5.84 12.09
N GLU A 106 -19.86 6.59 12.97
CA GLU A 106 -21.29 6.91 12.86
C GLU A 106 -21.60 7.78 11.62
N ASN A 107 -20.83 8.86 11.44
CA ASN A 107 -20.98 9.75 10.29
C ASN A 107 -20.68 9.02 8.97
N ARG A 108 -19.64 8.18 8.97
CA ARG A 108 -19.29 7.33 7.82
C ARG A 108 -20.42 6.34 7.51
N GLN A 109 -21.02 5.72 8.52
CA GLN A 109 -22.17 4.82 8.33
C GLN A 109 -23.34 5.55 7.69
N THR A 110 -23.71 6.71 8.26
CA THR A 110 -24.79 7.56 7.76
C THR A 110 -24.57 7.95 6.30
N ARG A 111 -23.32 8.30 5.93
CA ARG A 111 -22.99 8.64 4.54
C ARG A 111 -23.11 7.43 3.63
N LEU A 112 -22.56 6.28 4.02
CA LEU A 112 -22.60 5.05 3.22
C LEU A 112 -24.04 4.58 2.99
N ASP A 113 -24.91 4.68 3.99
CA ASP A 113 -26.32 4.33 3.84
C ASP A 113 -27.05 5.26 2.86
N LYS A 114 -26.75 6.58 2.91
CA LYS A 114 -27.27 7.55 1.94
C LYS A 114 -26.80 7.22 0.52
N GLU A 115 -25.50 7.04 0.32
CA GLU A 115 -24.92 6.76 -1.00
C GLU A 115 -25.38 5.44 -1.59
N ARG A 116 -25.60 4.42 -0.75
CA ARG A 116 -26.13 3.12 -1.17
C ARG A 116 -27.54 3.22 -1.74
N VAL A 117 -28.39 4.06 -1.16
CA VAL A 117 -29.75 4.31 -1.65
C VAL A 117 -29.70 5.14 -2.94
N SER A 118 -28.89 6.20 -2.96
CA SER A 118 -28.80 7.12 -4.10
C SER A 118 -28.08 6.56 -5.32
N ASN A 119 -27.17 5.59 -5.15
CA ASN A 119 -26.39 4.98 -6.23
C ASN A 119 -26.58 3.46 -6.23
N THR A 120 -27.82 3.04 -6.43
CA THR A 120 -28.22 1.64 -6.50
C THR A 120 -27.48 0.97 -7.66
N GLY A 121 -26.51 0.10 -7.34
CA GLY A 121 -25.68 -0.60 -8.34
C GLY A 121 -24.19 -0.26 -8.29
N HIS A 122 -23.75 0.73 -7.50
CA HIS A 122 -22.32 0.97 -7.31
C HIS A 122 -21.67 -0.21 -6.56
N PRO A 123 -20.60 -0.84 -7.10
CA PRO A 123 -20.13 -2.14 -6.64
C PRO A 123 -19.60 -2.14 -5.19
N SER A 124 -19.17 -0.98 -4.67
CA SER A 124 -18.50 -0.92 -3.37
C SER A 124 -19.34 -0.37 -2.21
N TYR A 125 -20.50 0.26 -2.43
CA TYR A 125 -21.24 0.85 -1.31
C TYR A 125 -21.87 -0.20 -0.40
N GLY A 126 -22.29 -1.35 -0.95
CA GLY A 126 -22.84 -2.45 -0.17
C GLY A 126 -21.82 -3.03 0.82
N SER A 127 -20.65 -3.46 0.32
CA SER A 127 -19.58 -4.02 1.16
C SER A 127 -19.04 -3.00 2.17
N LYS A 128 -18.76 -1.76 1.73
CA LYS A 128 -18.28 -0.71 2.63
C LYS A 128 -19.26 -0.39 3.76
N ALA A 129 -20.57 -0.35 3.48
CA ALA A 129 -21.59 -0.15 4.51
C ALA A 129 -21.64 -1.32 5.50
N GLN A 130 -21.47 -2.55 5.03
CA GLN A 130 -21.43 -3.73 5.89
C GLN A 130 -20.18 -3.73 6.78
N GLU A 131 -19.00 -3.50 6.21
CA GLU A 131 -17.72 -3.44 6.94
C GLU A 131 -17.73 -2.36 8.02
N ASN A 132 -18.12 -1.14 7.66
CA ASN A 132 -18.21 -0.03 8.61
C ASN A 132 -19.26 -0.31 9.70
N GLY A 133 -20.40 -0.89 9.33
CA GLY A 133 -21.47 -1.23 10.26
C GLY A 133 -21.06 -2.28 11.30
N GLN A 134 -20.29 -3.29 10.88
CA GLN A 134 -19.73 -4.30 11.79
C GLN A 134 -18.77 -3.67 12.82
N LEU A 135 -17.89 -2.78 12.37
CA LEU A 135 -16.97 -2.08 13.25
C LEU A 135 -17.71 -1.09 14.17
N TYR A 136 -18.64 -0.31 13.63
CA TYR A 136 -19.44 0.65 14.40
C TYR A 136 -20.26 -0.05 15.49
N LYS A 137 -20.82 -1.24 15.21
CA LYS A 137 -21.52 -2.07 16.20
C LYS A 137 -20.64 -2.34 17.42
N LEU A 138 -19.35 -2.61 17.24
CA LEU A 138 -18.43 -2.83 18.36
C LEU A 138 -18.30 -1.57 19.23
N TYR A 139 -18.34 -0.38 18.63
CA TYR A 139 -18.24 0.91 19.33
C TYR A 139 -19.48 1.26 20.15
N VAL A 140 -20.68 0.85 19.72
CA VAL A 140 -21.93 1.20 20.43
C VAL A 140 -22.44 0.14 21.40
N THR A 141 -22.03 -1.11 21.23
CA THR A 141 -22.46 -2.22 22.11
C THR A 141 -21.66 -2.28 23.40
N LYS A 142 -22.19 -2.91 24.46
CA LYS A 142 -21.40 -3.19 25.67
C LYS A 142 -20.26 -4.17 25.36
N ILE A 143 -19.09 -3.97 25.97
CA ILE A 143 -17.95 -4.89 25.79
C ILE A 143 -18.32 -6.28 26.27
N GLY A 144 -18.18 -7.28 25.40
CA GLY A 144 -18.63 -8.65 25.63
C GLY A 144 -17.82 -9.71 24.84
N PRO A 145 -18.39 -10.92 24.64
CA PRO A 145 -17.70 -12.00 23.93
C PRO A 145 -17.26 -11.66 22.50
N GLU A 146 -18.07 -10.90 21.76
CA GLU A 146 -17.74 -10.45 20.39
C GLU A 146 -16.48 -9.58 20.38
N HIS A 147 -16.31 -8.69 21.35
CA HIS A 147 -15.10 -7.88 21.50
C HIS A 147 -13.87 -8.72 21.79
N ARG A 148 -13.98 -9.83 22.55
CA ARG A 148 -12.83 -10.70 22.81
C ARG A 148 -12.34 -11.41 21.54
N LEU A 149 -13.26 -11.82 20.66
CA LEU A 149 -12.90 -12.36 19.35
C LEU A 149 -12.26 -11.28 18.46
N PHE A 150 -12.83 -10.08 18.46
CA PHE A 150 -12.27 -8.93 17.77
C PHE A 150 -10.84 -8.62 18.24
N PHE A 151 -10.61 -8.54 19.55
CA PHE A 151 -9.29 -8.29 20.14
C PHE A 151 -8.23 -9.30 19.70
N LYS A 152 -8.59 -10.60 19.71
CA LYS A 152 -7.69 -11.65 19.23
C LYS A 152 -7.34 -11.46 17.75
N LYS A 153 -8.34 -11.19 16.90
CA LYS A 153 -8.13 -10.91 15.48
C LYS A 153 -7.27 -9.67 15.28
N THR A 154 -7.54 -8.60 16.03
CA THR A 154 -6.76 -7.36 15.94
C THR A 154 -5.30 -7.61 16.31
N HIS A 155 -5.01 -8.40 17.36
CA HIS A 155 -3.64 -8.81 17.66
C HIS A 155 -2.96 -9.52 16.48
N GLU A 156 -3.65 -10.44 15.80
CA GLU A 156 -3.12 -11.11 14.61
C GLU A 156 -2.86 -10.11 13.47
N MET A 157 -3.77 -9.16 13.23
CA MET A 157 -3.58 -8.11 12.24
C MET A 157 -2.37 -7.22 12.55
N TYR A 158 -2.10 -6.91 13.82
CA TYR A 158 -0.87 -6.17 14.20
C TYR A 158 0.41 -6.98 13.93
N ARG A 159 0.36 -8.32 13.98
CA ARG A 159 1.50 -9.15 13.58
C ARG A 159 1.71 -9.11 12.07
N SER A 160 0.63 -9.21 11.29
CA SER A 160 0.70 -9.03 9.83
C SER A 160 1.25 -7.65 9.47
N PHE A 161 0.80 -6.60 10.18
CA PHE A 161 1.28 -5.24 9.98
C PHE A 161 2.77 -5.12 10.26
N ALA A 162 3.26 -5.70 11.38
CA ALA A 162 4.68 -5.73 11.70
C ALA A 162 5.51 -6.44 10.64
N THR A 163 5.07 -7.62 10.16
CA THR A 163 5.72 -8.32 9.05
C THR A 163 5.69 -7.51 7.75
N GLY A 164 4.62 -6.76 7.48
CA GLY A 164 4.56 -5.85 6.34
C GLY A 164 5.55 -4.69 6.45
N MET A 165 5.76 -4.13 7.65
CA MET A 165 6.81 -3.13 7.90
C MET A 165 8.21 -3.69 7.65
N GLU A 166 8.48 -4.94 8.06
CA GLU A 166 9.75 -5.63 7.77
C GLU A 166 9.97 -5.84 6.26
N LYS A 167 8.90 -6.15 5.51
CA LYS A 167 8.96 -6.24 4.05
C LYS A 167 9.23 -4.88 3.41
N LEU A 168 8.59 -3.83 3.89
CA LEU A 168 8.82 -2.47 3.40
C LEU A 168 10.29 -2.09 3.60
N GLU A 169 10.81 -2.30 4.81
CA GLU A 169 12.23 -2.10 5.14
C GLU A 169 13.16 -2.81 4.14
N ALA A 170 12.85 -4.06 3.78
CA ALA A 170 13.65 -4.83 2.82
C ALA A 170 13.57 -4.31 1.39
N LEU A 171 12.44 -3.69 1.00
CA LEU A 171 12.20 -3.12 -0.33
C LEU A 171 12.82 -1.74 -0.52
N LEU A 172 13.00 -0.97 0.56
CA LEU A 172 13.61 0.36 0.48
C LEU A 172 15.06 0.26 0.00
N VAL A 173 15.40 1.03 -1.04
CA VAL A 173 16.74 1.06 -1.65
C VAL A 173 17.58 2.25 -1.16
N LEU A 174 16.94 3.40 -0.90
CA LEU A 174 17.55 4.69 -0.54
C LEU A 174 18.36 5.34 -1.67
N LEU A 175 18.46 6.67 -1.77
CA LEU A 175 17.99 7.72 -0.84
C LEU A 175 16.46 7.89 -0.76
N TYR A 176 15.76 7.63 -1.86
CA TYR A 176 14.30 7.59 -1.95
C TYR A 176 13.79 6.15 -1.90
N ALA A 177 12.47 5.96 -1.91
CA ALA A 177 11.85 4.65 -1.65
C ALA A 177 12.39 3.55 -2.58
N ALA A 178 12.63 3.88 -3.86
CA ALA A 178 13.06 2.94 -4.89
C ALA A 178 14.43 3.27 -5.53
N GLY A 179 15.23 4.16 -4.94
CA GLY A 179 16.57 4.48 -5.44
C GLY A 179 16.97 5.95 -5.29
N ASP A 180 17.66 6.50 -6.29
CA ASP A 180 18.25 7.84 -6.26
C ASP A 180 17.32 8.97 -6.75
N THR A 181 16.09 8.63 -7.13
CA THR A 181 15.08 9.58 -7.61
C THR A 181 13.73 9.38 -6.91
N ILE A 182 12.95 10.46 -6.77
CA ILE A 182 11.58 10.40 -6.25
C ILE A 182 10.71 9.63 -7.26
N THR A 183 9.92 8.71 -6.75
CA THR A 183 8.99 7.88 -7.53
C THR A 183 7.58 7.93 -6.95
N GLU A 184 6.63 7.27 -7.59
CA GLU A 184 5.27 7.09 -7.05
C GLU A 184 5.27 6.40 -5.69
N ALA A 185 6.23 5.50 -5.43
CA ALA A 185 6.35 4.84 -4.13
C ALA A 185 6.50 5.87 -3.00
N ASP A 186 7.28 6.93 -3.18
CA ASP A 186 7.47 7.96 -2.15
C ASP A 186 6.15 8.69 -1.83
N TRP A 187 5.38 9.03 -2.87
CA TRP A 187 4.10 9.73 -2.75
C TRP A 187 3.02 8.90 -2.09
N HIS A 188 3.16 7.57 -2.08
CA HIS A 188 2.20 6.66 -1.43
C HIS A 188 2.65 6.24 -0.03
N VAL A 189 3.91 5.87 0.16
CA VAL A 189 4.43 5.42 1.45
C VAL A 189 4.42 6.56 2.46
N ALA A 190 4.78 7.78 2.07
CA ALA A 190 4.93 8.89 3.01
C ALA A 190 3.62 9.27 3.71
N PRO A 191 2.50 9.52 2.98
CA PRO A 191 1.22 9.76 3.62
C PRO A 191 0.65 8.51 4.31
N TRP A 192 0.86 7.32 3.76
CA TRP A 192 0.44 6.07 4.41
C TRP A 192 1.08 5.90 5.79
N LEU A 193 2.40 6.03 5.87
CA LEU A 193 3.14 5.89 7.12
C LEU A 193 2.77 7.02 8.08
N SER A 194 2.73 8.27 7.61
CA SER A 194 2.29 9.43 8.42
C SER A 194 0.89 9.21 9.02
N HIS A 195 -0.03 8.60 8.28
CA HIS A 195 -1.36 8.28 8.77
C HIS A 195 -1.34 7.19 9.86
N ALA A 196 -0.51 6.15 9.71
CA ALA A 196 -0.27 5.17 10.76
C ALA A 196 0.35 5.81 12.02
N MET A 197 1.34 6.68 11.84
CA MET A 197 2.03 7.42 12.90
C MET A 197 1.08 8.31 13.69
N ALA A 198 0.28 9.14 12.99
CA ALA A 198 -0.76 9.95 13.61
C ALA A 198 -1.78 9.09 14.36
N GLY A 199 -2.18 7.95 13.79
CA GLY A 199 -3.08 6.99 14.43
C GLY A 199 -2.52 6.34 15.70
N ALA A 200 -1.20 6.19 15.78
CA ALA A 200 -0.49 5.69 16.96
C ALA A 200 -0.33 6.77 18.06
N GLY A 201 -0.64 8.02 17.75
CA GLY A 201 -0.54 9.14 18.67
C GLY A 201 0.79 9.88 18.59
N THR A 202 1.55 9.74 17.51
CA THR A 202 2.73 10.58 17.26
C THR A 202 2.32 12.05 17.15
N ASN A 203 3.11 12.94 17.77
CA ASN A 203 2.92 14.37 17.67
C ASN A 203 3.06 14.81 16.20
N LEU A 204 2.08 15.54 15.67
CA LEU A 204 2.06 15.94 14.25
C LEU A 204 3.22 16.88 13.89
N SER A 205 3.80 17.61 14.85
CA SER A 205 5.01 18.40 14.61
C SER A 205 6.30 17.58 14.58
N GLU A 206 6.21 16.30 14.94
CA GLU A 206 7.33 15.35 15.07
C GLU A 206 6.92 14.01 14.44
N ILE A 207 6.26 14.04 13.27
CA ILE A 207 5.66 12.85 12.65
C ILE A 207 6.69 11.73 12.33
N GLN A 208 7.97 12.10 12.26
CA GLN A 208 9.13 11.23 12.12
C GLN A 208 9.53 10.50 13.41
N ASP A 209 8.92 10.81 14.56
CA ASP A 209 9.14 10.07 15.81
C ASP A 209 8.35 8.75 15.79
N PHE A 210 9.04 7.67 15.46
CA PHE A 210 8.54 6.30 15.40
C PHE A 210 8.21 5.65 16.75
N GLU A 211 8.63 6.24 17.88
CA GLU A 211 8.48 5.61 19.19
C GLU A 211 7.02 5.27 19.55
N PRO A 212 6.01 6.15 19.30
CA PRO A 212 4.61 5.83 19.58
C PRO A 212 4.09 4.65 18.76
N LEU A 213 4.45 4.55 17.48
CA LEU A 213 4.06 3.43 16.62
C LEU A 213 4.72 2.13 17.09
N GLU A 214 6.00 2.16 17.45
CA GLU A 214 6.71 1.00 17.97
C GLU A 214 6.07 0.50 19.27
N LYS A 215 5.89 1.40 20.25
CA LYS A 215 5.21 1.07 21.52
C LYS A 215 3.81 0.49 21.28
N LEU A 216 3.08 1.06 20.33
CA LEU A 216 1.77 0.55 19.95
C LEU A 216 1.89 -0.90 19.44
N ILE A 217 2.73 -1.17 18.45
CA ILE A 217 2.87 -2.52 17.84
C ILE A 217 3.44 -3.54 18.83
N GLN A 218 4.33 -3.11 19.73
CA GLN A 218 4.98 -3.95 20.75
C GLN A 218 4.02 -4.71 21.66
N LYS A 219 2.79 -4.19 21.84
CA LYS A 219 1.74 -4.90 22.57
C LYS A 219 1.32 -6.23 21.92
N SER A 220 1.53 -6.39 20.61
CA SER A 220 1.23 -7.63 19.86
C SER A 220 2.49 -8.37 19.41
N VAL A 221 3.59 -7.64 19.20
CA VAL A 221 4.88 -8.16 18.73
C VAL A 221 5.98 -7.60 19.62
N SER A 222 6.30 -8.32 20.70
CA SER A 222 7.33 -7.87 21.65
C SER A 222 8.66 -7.62 20.94
N GLY A 223 9.30 -6.49 21.24
CA GLY A 223 10.58 -6.10 20.63
C GLY A 223 10.48 -5.54 19.22
N PHE A 224 9.28 -5.32 18.68
CA PHE A 224 9.13 -4.65 17.38
C PHE A 224 9.80 -3.27 17.36
N THR A 225 10.57 -3.03 16.30
CA THR A 225 11.17 -1.73 15.99
C THR A 225 11.03 -1.46 14.50
N VAL A 226 10.82 -0.18 14.13
CA VAL A 226 10.89 0.28 12.75
C VAL A 226 12.34 0.17 12.27
N GLY A 227 12.52 -0.40 11.08
CA GLY A 227 13.82 -0.66 10.47
C GLY A 227 14.61 0.62 10.17
N LEU A 228 15.93 0.47 9.98
CA LEU A 228 16.84 1.60 9.83
C LEU A 228 16.60 2.35 8.51
N ARG A 229 16.34 1.65 7.39
CA ARG A 229 16.08 2.30 6.11
C ARG A 229 14.78 3.09 6.14
N THR A 230 13.75 2.54 6.78
CA THR A 230 12.46 3.22 6.97
C THR A 230 12.59 4.48 7.82
N ARG A 231 13.56 4.52 8.73
CA ARG A 231 13.86 5.71 9.55
C ARG A 231 14.73 6.74 8.83
N GLU A 232 15.61 6.29 7.95
CA GLU A 232 16.53 7.13 7.18
C GLU A 232 15.82 7.80 6.00
N TRP A 233 14.93 7.06 5.33
CA TRP A 233 14.03 7.56 4.30
C TRP A 233 12.99 8.55 4.87
#